data_AF-A0A7V4A0A7-F1
#
_entry.id   AF-A0A7V4A0A7-F1
#
_cell.length_a   1.000
_cell.length_b   1.000
_cell.length_c   1.000
_cell.angle_alpha   90.00
_cell.angle_beta   90.00
_cell.angle_gamma   90.00
#
_symmetry.space_group_name_H-M   'P 1'
#
loop_
_entity.id
_entity.type
_entity.pdbx_description
1 polymer ?
#
loop_
_entity_poly.entity_id
_entity_poly.type
_entity_poly.pdbx_seq_one_letter_code
_entity_poly.pdbx_strand_id
1 'polypeptide(L)'
;MEKLLLLLGLLAMVYNVLYAFRLKRAIPGGVIGERSGQMLGLILFFALAYLVVLILTWSEPSSLLLFLLSLILLCGAVFVYMVLRLVDAIVASL
;
A
#
# COMPACT_ATOMS: atom_id res chain seq x y z
N MET A 1 -19.32 -2.63 9.11
CA MET A 1 -17.95 -3.03 9.55
C MET A 1 -16.92 -2.79 8.45
N GLU A 2 -17.31 -3.01 7.20
CA GLU A 2 -16.67 -2.63 5.92
C GLU A 2 -15.91 -1.28 5.97
N LYS A 3 -16.52 -0.20 6.48
CA LYS A 3 -15.86 1.13 6.52
C LYS A 3 -14.61 1.16 7.40
N LEU A 4 -14.61 0.40 8.51
CA LEU A 4 -13.43 0.24 9.36
C LEU A 4 -12.34 -0.55 8.62
N LEU A 5 -12.72 -1.59 7.87
CA LEU A 5 -11.78 -2.36 7.05
C LEU A 5 -11.15 -1.52 5.94
N LEU A 6 -11.94 -0.66 5.28
CA LEU A 6 -11.43 0.30 4.29
C LEU A 6 -10.48 1.31 4.92
N LEU A 7 -10.83 1.87 6.08
CA LEU A 7 -9.95 2.79 6.82
C LEU A 7 -8.65 2.10 7.23
N LEU A 8 -8.71 0.88 7.77
CA LEU A 8 -7.53 0.10 8.13
C LEU A 8 -6.66 -0.20 6.90
N GLY A 9 -7.27 -0.59 5.78
CA GLY A 9 -6.56 -0.82 4.52
C GLY A 9 -5.86 0.45 4.03
N LEU A 10 -6.54 1.60 4.08
CA LEU A 10 -5.95 2.89 3.72
C LEU A 10 -4.78 3.25 4.64
N LEU A 11 -4.95 3.14 5.96
CA LEU A 11 -3.89 3.45 6.93
C LEU A 11 -2.66 2.53 6.74
N ALA A 12 -2.89 1.24 6.52
CA ALA A 12 -1.83 0.29 6.19
C ALA A 12 -1.10 0.67 4.89
N MET A 13 -1.84 1.09 3.87
CA MET A 13 -1.23 1.51 2.60
C MET A 13 -0.45 2.82 2.72
N VAL A 14 -0.93 3.78 3.53
CA VAL A 14 -0.18 5.01 3.85
C VAL A 14 1.10 4.67 4.60
N TYR A 15 1.05 3.74 5.56
CA TYR A 15 2.26 3.24 6.22
C TYR A 15 3.24 2.63 5.22
N ASN A 16 2.75 1.84 4.25
CA ASN A 16 3.59 1.27 3.19
C ASN A 16 4.25 2.33 2.32
N VAL A 17 3.57 3.43 2.01
CA VAL A 17 4.19 4.59 1.32
C VAL A 17 5.36 5.12 2.13
N LEU A 18 5.16 5.38 3.43
CA LEU A 18 6.22 5.88 4.31
C LEU A 18 7.39 4.89 4.41
N TYR A 19 7.11 3.60 4.52
CA TYR A 19 8.12 2.56 4.58
C TYR A 19 8.92 2.46 3.28
N ALA A 20 8.23 2.46 2.13
CA ALA A 20 8.87 2.48 0.81
C ALA A 20 9.74 3.72 0.59
N PHE A 21 9.30 4.90 1.07
CA PHE A 21 10.10 6.13 1.03
C PHE A 21 11.38 6.01 1.86
N ARG A 22 11.30 5.42 3.07
CA ARG A 22 12.47 5.18 3.92
C ARG A 22 13.43 4.20 3.27
N LEU A 23 12.92 3.09 2.74
CA LEU A 23 13.71 2.07 2.06
C LEU A 23 14.42 2.64 0.82
N LYS A 24 13.73 3.44 -0.01
CA LYS A 24 14.34 4.11 -1.16
C LYS A 24 15.54 4.99 -0.79
N ARG A 25 15.53 5.62 0.39
CA ARG A 25 16.67 6.44 0.86
C ARG A 25 17.88 5.61 1.30
N ALA A 26 17.67 4.36 1.69
CA ALA A 26 18.72 3.44 2.11
C ALA A 26 19.35 2.67 0.94
N ILE A 27 18.66 2.58 -0.20
CA ILE A 27 19.11 1.82 -1.37
C ILE A 27 20.19 2.60 -2.14
N PRO A 28 21.35 1.97 -2.46
CA PRO A 28 22.37 2.59 -3.31
C PRO A 28 21.83 2.86 -4.73
N GLY A 29 22.36 3.91 -5.37
CA GLY A 29 21.96 4.33 -6.71
C GLY A 29 22.19 3.26 -7.80
N GLY A 30 21.79 3.57 -9.04
CA GLY A 30 21.84 2.64 -10.17
C GLY A 30 20.50 1.94 -10.42
N VAL A 31 20.54 0.76 -11.07
CA VAL A 31 19.33 0.05 -11.54
C VAL A 31 18.39 -0.29 -10.37
N ILE A 32 18.94 -0.69 -9.21
CA ILE A 32 18.13 -1.03 -8.02
C ILE A 32 17.41 0.23 -7.51
N GLY A 33 18.07 1.39 -7.48
CA GLY A 33 17.47 2.66 -7.08
C GLY A 33 16.35 3.13 -8.03
N GLU A 34 16.53 3.00 -9.34
CA GLU A 34 15.49 3.33 -10.33
C GLU A 34 14.24 2.45 -10.21
N ARG A 35 14.44 1.13 -10.10
CA ARG A 35 13.32 0.18 -9.89
C ARG A 35 12.61 0.42 -8.57
N SER A 36 13.36 0.75 -7.52
CA SER A 36 12.78 1.16 -6.22
C SER A 36 11.96 2.45 -6.34
N GLY A 37 12.37 3.38 -7.21
CA GLY A 37 11.60 4.56 -7.54
C GLY A 37 10.27 4.25 -8.23
N GLN A 38 10.27 3.34 -9.20
CA GLN A 38 9.04 2.88 -9.88
C GLN A 38 8.09 2.19 -8.89
N MET A 39 8.62 1.33 -8.03
CA MET A 39 7.85 0.65 -6.99
C MET A 39 7.20 1.66 -6.03
N LEU A 40 7.97 2.66 -5.57
CA LEU A 40 7.43 3.73 -4.72
C LEU A 40 6.30 4.51 -5.42
N GLY A 41 6.46 4.82 -6.71
CA GLY A 41 5.42 5.49 -7.50
C GLY A 41 4.12 4.67 -7.56
N LEU A 42 4.21 3.36 -7.78
CA LEU A 42 3.05 2.46 -7.79
C LEU A 42 2.38 2.38 -6.40
N ILE A 43 3.16 2.27 -5.33
CA ILE A 43 2.62 2.24 -3.95
C ILE A 43 1.90 3.55 -3.64
N LEU A 44 2.45 4.69 -4.03
CA LEU A 44 1.80 5.99 -3.88
C LEU A 44 0.48 6.07 -4.67
N PHE A 45 0.50 5.60 -5.93
CA PHE A 45 -0.69 5.55 -6.77
C PHE A 45 -1.80 4.69 -6.14
N PHE A 46 -1.45 3.51 -5.62
CA PHE A 46 -2.41 2.67 -4.91
C PHE A 46 -2.95 3.33 -3.64
N ALA A 47 -2.12 4.02 -2.85
CA ALA A 47 -2.60 4.74 -1.68
C ALA A 47 -3.63 5.83 -2.04
N LEU A 48 -3.40 6.55 -3.14
CA LEU A 48 -4.37 7.52 -3.66
C LEU A 48 -5.64 6.83 -4.15
N ALA A 49 -5.53 5.70 -4.83
CA ALA A 49 -6.70 4.91 -5.26
C ALA A 49 -7.53 4.44 -4.06
N TYR A 50 -6.91 4.01 -2.96
CA TYR A 50 -7.62 3.62 -1.74
C TYR A 50 -8.37 4.81 -1.14
N LEU A 51 -7.75 6.00 -1.12
CA LEU A 51 -8.40 7.22 -0.66
C LEU A 51 -9.61 7.57 -1.53
N VAL A 52 -9.47 7.49 -2.86
CA VAL A 52 -10.57 7.71 -3.80
C VAL A 52 -11.71 6.73 -3.55
N VAL A 53 -11.41 5.43 -3.41
CA VAL A 53 -12.43 4.41 -3.10
C VAL A 53 -13.13 4.71 -1.78
N LEU A 54 -12.40 5.10 -0.74
CA LEU A 54 -12.99 5.46 0.55
C LEU A 54 -13.96 6.64 0.42
N ILE A 55 -13.58 7.69 -0.30
CA ILE A 55 -14.42 8.88 -0.52
C ILE A 55 -15.68 8.51 -1.31
N LEU A 56 -15.52 7.76 -2.42
CA LEU A 56 -16.63 7.38 -3.29
C LEU A 56 -17.63 6.44 -2.60
N THR A 57 -17.16 5.61 -1.67
CA THR A 57 -18.00 4.62 -0.98
C THR A 57 -18.47 5.07 0.40
N TRP A 58 -18.11 6.29 0.85
CA TRP A 58 -18.40 6.74 2.22
C TRP A 58 -19.89 6.80 2.55
N SER A 59 -20.70 7.25 1.58
CA SER A 59 -22.15 7.41 1.71
C SER A 59 -22.94 6.18 1.28
N GLU A 60 -22.27 5.16 0.72
CA GLU A 60 -22.93 3.94 0.27
C GLU A 60 -23.43 3.11 1.46
N PRO A 61 -24.60 2.45 1.33
CA PRO A 61 -25.08 1.51 2.33
C PRO A 61 -24.19 0.27 2.39
N SER A 62 -24.21 -0.39 3.55
CA SER A 62 -23.51 -1.67 3.72
C SER A 62 -24.01 -2.69 2.72
N SER A 63 -23.09 -3.34 2.01
CA SER A 63 -23.37 -4.41 1.06
C SER A 63 -22.27 -5.47 1.08
N LEU A 64 -22.59 -6.68 0.63
CA LEU A 64 -21.61 -7.77 0.50
C LEU A 64 -20.48 -7.39 -0.47
N LEU A 65 -20.78 -6.63 -1.53
CA LEU A 65 -19.78 -6.10 -2.46
C LEU A 65 -18.82 -5.14 -1.78
N LEU A 66 -19.32 -4.19 -0.98
CA LEU A 66 -18.49 -3.26 -0.21
C LEU A 66 -17.61 -3.99 0.80
N PHE A 67 -18.16 -5.03 1.45
CA PHE A 67 -17.40 -5.88 2.35
C PHE A 67 -16.25 -6.60 1.63
N LEU A 68 -16.53 -7.28 0.51
CA LEU A 68 -15.50 -7.96 -0.28
C LEU A 68 -14.45 -6.99 -0.81
N LEU A 69 -14.86 -5.82 -1.31
CA LEU A 69 -13.95 -4.76 -1.74
C LEU A 69 -13.02 -4.32 -0.59
N SER A 70 -13.58 -4.09 0.60
CA SER A 70 -12.79 -3.69 1.77
C SER A 70 -11.76 -4.74 2.18
N LEU A 71 -12.12 -6.03 2.08
CA LEU A 71 -11.23 -7.14 2.38
C LEU A 71 -10.10 -7.25 1.35
N ILE A 72 -10.42 -7.13 0.07
CA ILE A 72 -9.44 -7.15 -1.03
C ILE A 72 -8.42 -6.01 -0.85
N LEU A 73 -8.89 -4.81 -0.53
CA LEU A 73 -8.01 -3.66 -0.28
C LEU A 73 -7.14 -3.88 0.96
N LEU A 74 -7.70 -4.38 2.06
CA LEU A 74 -6.90 -4.68 3.25
C LEU A 74 -5.82 -5.74 2.95
N CYS A 75 -6.18 -6.83 2.29
CA CYS A 75 -5.24 -7.88 1.88
C CYS A 75 -4.16 -7.35 0.92
N GLY A 76 -4.55 -6.48 -0.03
CA GLY A 76 -3.62 -5.81 -0.93
C GLY A 76 -2.57 -4.97 -0.20
N ALA A 77 -2.99 -4.18 0.80
CA ALA A 77 -2.07 -3.41 1.64
C ALA A 77 -1.12 -4.31 2.45
N VAL A 78 -1.62 -5.43 3.00
CA VAL A 78 -0.77 -6.40 3.71
C VAL A 78 0.25 -7.05 2.76
N PHE A 79 -0.17 -7.39 1.54
CA PHE A 79 0.73 -7.94 0.53
C PHE A 79 1.86 -6.97 0.19
N VAL A 80 1.55 -5.69 -0.05
CA VAL A 80 2.56 -4.66 -0.32
C VAL A 80 3.53 -4.53 0.86
N TYR A 81 3.04 -4.58 2.10
CA TYR A 81 3.91 -4.56 3.28
C TYR A 81 4.89 -5.74 3.28
N MET A 82 4.42 -6.96 2.99
CA MET A 82 5.27 -8.14 2.91
C MET A 82 6.32 -8.01 1.81
N VAL A 83 5.96 -7.49 0.63
CA VAL A 83 6.89 -7.23 -0.46
C VAL A 83 7.96 -6.22 -0.06
N LEU A 84 7.57 -5.10 0.57
CA LEU A 84 8.53 -4.10 1.04
C LEU A 84 9.51 -4.69 2.06
N ARG A 85 9.02 -5.52 2.98
CA ARG A 85 9.86 -6.20 3.97
C ARG A 85 10.83 -7.19 3.32
N LEU A 86 10.39 -7.89 2.27
CA LEU A 86 11.26 -8.77 1.49
C LEU A 86 12.36 -7.97 0.79
N VAL A 87 12.02 -6.84 0.16
CA VAL A 87 13.01 -5.97 -0.49
C VAL A 87 13.99 -5.41 0.53
N ASP A 88 13.53 -4.97 1.69
CA ASP A 88 14.38 -4.49 2.79
C ASP A 88 15.37 -5.57 3.26
N ALA A 89 14.89 -6.80 3.45
CA ALA A 89 15.73 -7.94 3.82
C ALA A 89 16.78 -8.27 2.74
N ILE A 90 16.41 -8.20 1.46
CA ILE A 90 17.35 -8.40 0.35
C ILE A 90 18.42 -7.30 0.36
N VAL A 91 18.01 -6.04 0.50
CA VAL A 91 18.93 -4.89 0.53
C VAL A 91 19.88 -4.97 1.72
N ALA A 92 19.41 -5.39 2.90
CA ALA A 92 20.25 -5.58 4.08
C ALA A 92 21.24 -6.75 3.94
N SER A 93 21.03 -7.66 2.99
CA SER A 93 21.89 -8.81 2.71
C SER A 93 22.96 -8.56 1.63
N LEU A 94 22.90 -7.41 0.94
CA LEU A 94 23.87 -6.97 -0.07
C LEU A 94 25.01 -6.18 0.59
#